data_AF-A0A415E4C7-F1
#
_entry.id   AF-A0A415E4C7-F1
#
_cell.length_a   1.000
_cell.length_b   1.000
_cell.length_c   1.000
_cell.angle_alpha   90.00
_cell.angle_beta   90.00
_cell.angle_gamma   90.00
#
_symmetry.space_group_name_H-M   'P 1'
#
loop_
_entity.id
_entity.type
_entity.pdbx_description
1 polymer ?
#
loop_
_entity_poly.entity_id
_entity_poly.type
_entity_poly.pdbx_seq_one_letter_code
_entity_poly.pdbx_strand_id
1 'polypeptide(L)'
;MYSWKMERLENTIPGGITMEEKLLEQLNIWHETDEYQKIIDTIEDMEEHDYETICHLARAYNNRGEAGDYDRAIQLLQMVSDIGQEDPLWHYRLGYACYFDNRFNEAAAAFARTLELDPDDDDAQYFLNMSKEEILREEGMEQQEYNPELYSEEEMEVIENHITQNFGDFDSVFHEIISPDIHVDICMIPPSEERNYYVLVTMGMGAHWMKVPEELAEYKLERAELAVCLPPDWNLQSDDEKWYWPIRMLKVLARLPISEDTWLGWGHTVDNGESFDESTQMCGCMLINPANFEETANICSMPDGSEVNFYQAIPLYNEEMAYKMDNDAETLLNIMDDTILIINPNRKNYCKKTLLN
;
A
#
# COMPACT_ATOMS: atom_id res chain seq x y z
N MET A 1 -20.62 -40.66 -56.18
CA MET A 1 -21.93 -41.05 -55.62
C MET A 1 -21.89 -40.65 -54.14
N TYR A 2 -22.59 -39.53 -53.83
CA TYR A 2 -22.84 -38.83 -52.55
C TYR A 2 -21.61 -38.39 -51.71
N SER A 3 -21.14 -37.13 -51.78
CA SER A 3 -21.74 -35.82 -51.43
C SER A 3 -21.87 -35.61 -49.92
N TRP A 4 -20.86 -34.97 -49.33
CA TRP A 4 -20.91 -34.32 -48.01
C TRP A 4 -21.77 -33.06 -48.12
N LYS A 5 -22.81 -32.94 -47.29
CA LYS A 5 -23.50 -31.67 -47.03
C LYS A 5 -23.21 -31.28 -45.58
N MET A 6 -22.29 -30.34 -45.42
CA MET A 6 -22.26 -29.42 -44.28
C MET A 6 -23.37 -28.40 -44.53
N GLU A 7 -24.39 -28.40 -43.70
CA GLU A 7 -25.32 -27.28 -43.50
C GLU A 7 -25.49 -27.15 -41.97
N ARG A 8 -24.48 -26.56 -41.30
CA ARG A 8 -24.76 -25.78 -40.09
C ARG A 8 -25.51 -24.55 -40.60
N LEU A 9 -26.81 -24.49 -40.34
CA LEU A 9 -27.61 -23.30 -40.55
C LEU A 9 -27.07 -22.23 -39.60
N GLU A 10 -26.17 -21.38 -40.11
CA GLU A 10 -25.90 -20.07 -39.53
C GLU A 10 -27.23 -19.31 -39.52
N ASN A 11 -27.83 -19.20 -38.33
CA ASN A 11 -28.91 -18.26 -38.07
C ASN A 11 -28.32 -16.85 -37.97
N THR A 12 -27.85 -16.30 -39.09
CA THR A 12 -27.45 -14.90 -39.19
C THR A 12 -28.51 -14.11 -39.94
N ILE A 13 -29.21 -13.23 -39.22
CA ILE A 13 -29.95 -12.10 -39.80
C ILE A 13 -28.92 -10.96 -39.99
N PRO A 14 -28.84 -10.28 -41.16
CA PRO A 14 -27.82 -9.25 -41.37
C PRO A 14 -28.08 -8.05 -40.44
N GLY A 15 -27.15 -7.80 -39.52
CA GLY A 15 -27.19 -6.68 -38.56
C GLY A 15 -27.71 -7.03 -37.15
N GLY A 16 -27.88 -8.31 -36.82
CA GLY A 16 -28.27 -8.77 -35.48
C GLY A 16 -27.16 -9.52 -34.77
N ILE A 17 -27.03 -9.31 -33.47
CA ILE A 17 -26.18 -10.08 -32.54
C ILE A 17 -26.52 -11.57 -32.67
N THR A 18 -25.50 -12.43 -32.79
CA THR A 18 -25.62 -13.89 -32.87
C THR A 18 -26.24 -14.47 -31.60
N MET A 19 -26.72 -15.71 -31.66
CA MET A 19 -27.31 -16.37 -30.48
C MET A 19 -26.27 -16.55 -29.36
N GLU A 20 -25.01 -16.75 -29.73
CA GLU A 20 -23.87 -16.89 -28.83
C GLU A 20 -23.52 -15.58 -28.13
N GLU A 21 -23.40 -14.48 -28.89
CA GLU A 21 -23.17 -13.15 -28.32
C GLU A 21 -24.33 -12.71 -27.40
N LYS A 22 -25.59 -13.05 -27.73
CA LYS A 22 -26.74 -12.81 -26.85
C LYS A 22 -26.68 -13.60 -25.55
N LEU A 23 -26.16 -14.82 -25.60
CA LEU A 23 -25.95 -15.62 -24.41
C LEU A 23 -24.90 -14.95 -23.52
N LEU A 24 -23.73 -14.60 -24.07
CA LEU A 24 -22.68 -13.93 -23.31
C LEU A 24 -23.15 -12.60 -22.68
N GLU A 25 -23.91 -11.79 -23.41
CA GLU A 25 -24.52 -10.56 -22.87
C GLU A 25 -25.45 -10.88 -21.68
N GLN A 26 -26.28 -11.92 -21.80
CA GLN A 26 -27.18 -12.34 -20.73
C GLN A 26 -26.42 -12.89 -19.50
N LEU A 27 -25.34 -13.65 -19.70
CA LEU A 27 -24.49 -14.15 -18.63
C LEU A 27 -23.81 -12.99 -17.87
N ASN A 28 -23.37 -11.96 -18.58
CA ASN A 28 -22.83 -10.75 -17.96
C ASN A 28 -23.89 -10.00 -17.17
N ILE A 29 -25.11 -9.84 -17.70
CA ILE A 29 -26.21 -9.21 -16.95
C ILE A 29 -26.48 -9.98 -15.65
N TRP A 30 -26.54 -11.31 -15.71
CA TRP A 30 -26.75 -12.13 -14.51
C TRP A 30 -25.61 -11.98 -13.51
N HIS A 31 -24.37 -11.83 -13.98
CA HIS A 31 -23.23 -11.61 -13.12
C HIS A 31 -23.33 -10.27 -12.38
N GLU A 32 -23.64 -9.19 -13.10
CA GLU A 32 -23.84 -7.84 -12.52
C GLU A 32 -25.04 -7.76 -11.55
N THR A 33 -25.97 -8.71 -11.63
CA THR A 33 -27.13 -8.79 -10.74
C THR A 33 -27.02 -9.91 -9.69
N ASP A 34 -25.83 -10.46 -9.47
CA ASP A 34 -25.55 -11.54 -8.52
C ASP A 34 -26.38 -12.83 -8.72
N GLU A 35 -26.88 -13.06 -9.93
CA GLU A 35 -27.67 -14.24 -10.29
C GLU A 35 -26.77 -15.40 -10.73
N TYR A 36 -25.72 -15.69 -9.95
CA TYR A 36 -24.67 -16.66 -10.29
C TYR A 36 -25.20 -18.08 -10.49
N GLN A 37 -26.21 -18.50 -9.71
CA GLN A 37 -26.85 -19.80 -9.89
C GLN A 37 -27.47 -19.95 -11.29
N LYS A 38 -28.05 -18.88 -11.87
CA LYS A 38 -28.65 -18.95 -13.20
C LYS A 38 -27.58 -19.10 -14.27
N ILE A 39 -26.43 -18.46 -14.11
CA ILE A 39 -25.27 -18.65 -14.98
C ILE A 39 -24.84 -20.12 -14.94
N ILE A 40 -24.68 -20.68 -13.73
CA ILE A 40 -24.27 -22.06 -13.53
C ILE A 40 -25.26 -23.03 -14.19
N ASP A 41 -26.54 -22.95 -13.82
CA ASP A 41 -27.59 -23.83 -14.36
C ASP A 41 -27.66 -23.75 -15.89
N THR A 42 -27.58 -22.52 -16.44
CA THR A 42 -27.69 -22.31 -17.89
C THR A 42 -26.52 -22.91 -18.64
N ILE A 43 -25.29 -22.72 -18.14
CA ILE A 43 -24.10 -23.23 -18.83
C ILE A 43 -23.98 -24.73 -18.65
N GLU A 44 -24.25 -25.30 -17.46
CA GLU A 44 -24.14 -26.75 -17.23
C GLU A 44 -25.16 -27.57 -18.04
N ASP A 45 -26.32 -26.99 -18.40
CA ASP A 45 -27.32 -27.62 -19.27
C ASP A 45 -26.93 -27.62 -20.77
N MET A 46 -25.82 -26.97 -21.15
CA MET A 46 -25.36 -26.93 -22.54
C MET A 46 -24.67 -28.24 -22.95
N GLU A 47 -24.87 -28.66 -24.21
CA GLU A 47 -24.25 -29.88 -24.75
C GLU A 47 -22.75 -29.71 -25.07
N GLU A 48 -22.34 -28.50 -25.45
CA GLU A 48 -20.96 -28.15 -25.81
C GLU A 48 -20.53 -26.93 -24.98
N HIS A 49 -19.28 -26.95 -24.50
CA HIS A 49 -18.64 -25.81 -23.85
C HIS A 49 -17.37 -25.44 -24.62
N ASP A 50 -17.15 -24.14 -24.71
CA ASP A 50 -15.95 -23.52 -25.26
C ASP A 50 -15.19 -22.74 -24.16
N TYR A 51 -14.14 -22.04 -24.56
CA TYR A 51 -13.32 -21.27 -23.64
C TYR A 51 -14.13 -20.22 -22.85
N GLU A 52 -14.95 -19.44 -23.54
CA GLU A 52 -15.71 -18.32 -22.94
C GLU A 52 -16.77 -18.82 -21.96
N THR A 53 -17.53 -19.84 -22.35
CA THR A 53 -18.55 -20.44 -21.48
C THR A 53 -17.94 -21.11 -20.26
N ILE A 54 -16.78 -21.75 -20.39
CA ILE A 54 -16.03 -22.31 -19.25
C ILE A 54 -15.54 -21.19 -18.32
N CYS A 55 -14.98 -20.11 -18.86
CA CYS A 55 -14.52 -18.96 -18.08
C CYS A 55 -15.67 -18.26 -17.34
N HIS A 56 -16.83 -18.10 -17.96
CA HIS A 56 -18.03 -17.56 -17.30
C HIS A 56 -18.59 -18.49 -16.24
N LEU A 57 -18.58 -19.81 -16.47
CA LEU A 57 -18.99 -20.79 -15.47
C LEU A 57 -18.07 -20.77 -14.25
N ALA A 58 -16.75 -20.78 -14.46
CA ALA A 58 -15.77 -20.67 -13.38
C ALA A 58 -15.91 -19.36 -12.59
N ARG A 59 -16.12 -18.23 -13.29
CA ARG A 59 -16.41 -16.94 -12.64
C ARG A 59 -17.67 -17.01 -11.78
N ALA A 60 -18.73 -17.66 -12.23
CA ALA A 60 -19.97 -17.78 -11.46
C ALA A 60 -19.77 -18.64 -10.21
N TYR A 61 -19.03 -19.75 -10.29
CA TYR A 61 -18.66 -20.53 -9.11
C TYR A 61 -17.84 -19.71 -8.11
N ASN A 62 -16.80 -19.00 -8.56
CA ASN A 62 -15.99 -18.13 -7.70
C ASN A 62 -16.84 -17.12 -6.93
N ASN A 63 -17.79 -16.46 -7.60
CA ASN A 63 -18.61 -15.44 -6.96
C ASN A 63 -19.75 -16.00 -6.10
N ARG A 64 -20.24 -17.21 -6.39
CA ARG A 64 -21.24 -17.89 -5.55
C ARG A 64 -20.62 -18.39 -4.24
N GLY A 65 -19.41 -18.94 -4.31
CA GLY A 65 -18.58 -19.24 -3.15
C GLY A 65 -19.16 -20.26 -2.16
N GLU A 66 -20.05 -21.16 -2.61
CA GLU A 66 -20.56 -22.25 -1.79
C GLU A 66 -19.50 -23.36 -1.61
N ALA A 67 -19.74 -24.28 -0.67
CA ALA A 67 -18.81 -25.37 -0.39
C ALA A 67 -18.56 -26.23 -1.65
N GLY A 68 -17.31 -26.25 -2.12
CA GLY A 68 -16.88 -26.97 -3.31
C GLY A 68 -16.86 -26.15 -4.61
N ASP A 69 -17.33 -24.90 -4.57
CA ASP A 69 -17.36 -24.04 -5.75
C ASP A 69 -15.97 -23.65 -6.24
N TYR A 70 -15.06 -23.34 -5.31
CA TYR A 70 -13.69 -22.95 -5.64
C TYR A 70 -12.91 -24.11 -6.29
N ASP A 71 -12.98 -25.32 -5.72
CA ASP A 71 -12.42 -26.53 -6.34
C ASP A 71 -13.03 -26.77 -7.74
N ARG A 72 -14.34 -26.57 -7.90
CA ARG A 72 -15.01 -26.70 -9.19
C ARG A 72 -14.51 -25.68 -10.21
N ALA A 73 -14.35 -24.42 -9.81
CA ALA A 73 -13.81 -23.35 -10.65
C ALA A 73 -12.36 -23.65 -11.09
N ILE A 74 -11.52 -24.14 -10.17
CA ILE A 74 -10.14 -24.55 -10.48
C ILE A 74 -10.14 -25.65 -11.55
N GLN A 75 -10.94 -26.70 -11.39
CA GLN A 75 -11.01 -27.81 -12.35
C GLN A 75 -11.44 -27.32 -13.74
N LEU A 76 -12.46 -26.46 -13.80
CA LEU A 76 -12.96 -25.88 -15.05
C LEU A 76 -11.88 -25.06 -15.76
N LEU A 77 -11.20 -24.17 -15.04
CA LEU A 77 -10.16 -23.32 -15.60
C LEU A 77 -8.97 -24.16 -16.09
N GLN A 78 -8.58 -25.20 -15.35
CA GLN A 78 -7.52 -26.12 -15.75
C GLN A 78 -7.82 -26.87 -17.06
N MET A 79 -9.09 -27.21 -17.34
CA MET A 79 -9.49 -27.85 -18.60
C MET A 79 -9.18 -27.02 -19.84
N VAL A 80 -9.13 -25.69 -19.68
CA VAL A 80 -8.89 -24.74 -20.78
C VAL A 80 -7.54 -24.02 -20.68
N SER A 81 -6.64 -24.55 -19.86
CA SER A 81 -5.31 -23.97 -19.62
C SER A 81 -4.46 -23.83 -20.88
N ASP A 82 -4.65 -24.66 -21.91
CA ASP A 82 -3.94 -24.52 -23.19
C ASP A 82 -4.28 -23.22 -23.95
N ILE A 83 -5.45 -22.65 -23.67
CA ILE A 83 -5.93 -21.41 -24.32
C ILE A 83 -5.68 -20.20 -23.41
N GLY A 84 -5.89 -20.34 -22.10
CA GLY A 84 -5.86 -19.22 -21.14
C GLY A 84 -4.48 -18.68 -20.74
N GLN A 85 -3.37 -19.23 -21.24
CA GLN A 85 -2.02 -18.88 -20.75
C GLN A 85 -1.64 -17.40 -20.92
N GLU A 86 -2.22 -16.73 -21.92
CA GLU A 86 -1.99 -15.32 -22.23
C GLU A 86 -3.22 -14.44 -21.90
N ASP A 87 -4.18 -14.97 -21.14
CA ASP A 87 -5.36 -14.24 -20.68
C ASP A 87 -5.20 -13.86 -19.19
N PRO A 88 -4.99 -12.57 -18.86
CA PRO A 88 -4.83 -12.13 -17.46
C PRO A 88 -6.05 -12.44 -16.60
N LEU A 89 -7.28 -12.38 -17.15
CA LEU A 89 -8.51 -12.65 -16.41
C LEU A 89 -8.67 -14.14 -16.10
N TRP A 90 -8.15 -15.02 -16.96
CA TRP A 90 -8.11 -16.46 -16.67
C TRP A 90 -7.19 -16.76 -15.50
N HIS A 91 -5.97 -16.19 -15.50
CA HIS A 91 -5.05 -16.30 -14.37
C HIS A 91 -5.64 -15.71 -13.09
N TYR A 92 -6.30 -14.57 -13.18
CA TYR A 92 -6.95 -13.94 -12.02
C TYR A 92 -8.03 -14.86 -11.43
N ARG A 93 -8.93 -15.39 -12.27
CA ARG A 93 -10.00 -16.30 -11.82
C ARG A 93 -9.45 -17.58 -11.21
N LEU A 94 -8.36 -18.10 -11.77
CA LEU A 94 -7.68 -19.28 -11.23
C LEU A 94 -7.04 -18.96 -9.89
N GLY A 95 -6.36 -17.82 -9.77
CA GLY A 95 -5.77 -17.34 -8.53
C GLY A 95 -6.80 -17.15 -7.43
N TYR A 96 -7.93 -16.52 -7.76
CA TYR A 96 -9.05 -16.31 -6.83
C TYR A 96 -9.60 -17.63 -6.32
N ALA A 97 -9.87 -18.58 -7.22
CA ALA A 97 -10.36 -19.89 -6.86
C ALA A 97 -9.36 -20.64 -5.97
N CYS A 98 -8.07 -20.63 -6.32
CA CYS A 98 -7.01 -21.23 -5.51
C CYS A 98 -6.90 -20.58 -4.12
N TYR A 99 -7.02 -19.25 -4.01
CA TYR A 99 -6.94 -18.55 -2.73
C TYR A 99 -8.03 -18.99 -1.76
N PHE A 100 -9.29 -18.97 -2.20
CA PHE A 100 -10.43 -19.36 -1.35
C PHE A 100 -10.53 -20.88 -1.12
N ASP A 101 -9.83 -21.69 -1.91
CA ASP A 101 -9.61 -23.13 -1.66
C ASP A 101 -8.39 -23.39 -0.73
N ASN A 102 -7.73 -22.35 -0.21
CA ASN A 102 -6.52 -22.40 0.63
C ASN A 102 -5.28 -22.99 -0.08
N ARG A 103 -5.20 -22.86 -1.41
CA ARG A 103 -4.06 -23.29 -2.23
C ARG A 103 -3.16 -22.09 -2.51
N PHE A 104 -2.63 -21.49 -1.45
CA PHE A 104 -2.02 -20.16 -1.49
C PHE A 104 -0.79 -20.07 -2.41
N ASN A 105 0.03 -21.12 -2.49
CA ASN A 105 1.16 -21.19 -3.42
C ASN A 105 0.72 -21.10 -4.89
N GLU A 106 -0.38 -21.76 -5.23
CA GLU A 106 -0.94 -21.74 -6.60
C GLU A 106 -1.65 -20.41 -6.88
N ALA A 107 -2.31 -19.85 -5.87
CA ALA A 107 -2.91 -18.52 -5.95
C ALA A 107 -1.85 -17.45 -6.24
N ALA A 108 -0.78 -17.41 -5.46
CA ALA A 108 0.33 -16.46 -5.65
C ALA A 108 0.96 -16.58 -7.04
N ALA A 109 1.16 -17.80 -7.55
CA ALA A 109 1.69 -18.02 -8.89
C ALA A 109 0.75 -17.48 -9.98
N ALA A 110 -0.56 -17.70 -9.85
CA ALA A 110 -1.55 -17.23 -10.80
C ALA A 110 -1.68 -15.70 -10.79
N PHE A 111 -1.77 -15.06 -9.61
CA PHE A 111 -1.83 -13.60 -9.52
C PHE A 111 -0.54 -12.92 -10.00
N ALA A 112 0.63 -13.50 -9.74
CA ALA A 112 1.87 -13.00 -10.32
C ALA A 112 1.83 -13.04 -11.85
N ARG A 113 1.25 -14.08 -12.45
CA ARG A 113 1.08 -14.16 -13.91
C ARG A 113 0.03 -13.19 -14.44
N THR A 114 -1.03 -12.89 -13.68
CA THR A 114 -1.94 -11.79 -14.01
C THR A 114 -1.16 -10.47 -14.12
N LEU A 115 -0.36 -10.13 -13.11
CA LEU A 115 0.42 -8.88 -13.09
C LEU A 115 1.54 -8.81 -14.15
N GLU A 116 2.07 -9.96 -14.60
CA GLU A 116 2.99 -9.99 -15.74
C GLU A 116 2.30 -9.60 -17.07
N LEU A 117 1.01 -9.89 -17.20
CA LEU A 117 0.20 -9.64 -18.40
C LEU A 117 -0.56 -8.31 -18.32
N ASP A 118 -0.95 -7.90 -17.11
CA ASP A 118 -1.66 -6.67 -16.77
C ASP A 118 -1.08 -6.06 -15.47
N PRO A 119 -0.02 -5.23 -15.58
CA PRO A 119 0.67 -4.69 -14.42
C PRO A 119 -0.14 -3.71 -13.55
N ASP A 120 -1.26 -3.20 -14.06
CA ASP A 120 -2.10 -2.19 -13.39
C ASP A 120 -3.32 -2.82 -12.67
N ASP A 121 -3.37 -4.15 -12.52
CA ASP A 121 -4.45 -4.88 -11.84
C ASP A 121 -4.27 -4.84 -10.30
N ASP A 122 -4.85 -3.82 -9.66
CA ASP A 122 -4.80 -3.60 -8.21
C ASP A 122 -5.35 -4.79 -7.40
N ASP A 123 -6.40 -5.45 -7.89
CA ASP A 123 -7.01 -6.59 -7.22
C ASP A 123 -6.06 -7.80 -7.24
N ALA A 124 -5.39 -8.05 -8.37
CA ALA A 124 -4.39 -9.11 -8.48
C ALA A 124 -3.20 -8.85 -7.55
N GLN A 125 -2.76 -7.59 -7.43
CA GLN A 125 -1.69 -7.20 -6.52
C GLN A 125 -2.07 -7.39 -5.05
N TYR A 126 -3.31 -7.04 -4.68
CA TYR A 126 -3.86 -7.31 -3.35
C TYR A 126 -3.84 -8.82 -3.03
N PHE A 127 -4.44 -9.65 -3.89
CA PHE A 127 -4.52 -11.09 -3.62
C PHE A 127 -3.17 -11.80 -3.69
N LEU A 128 -2.21 -11.32 -4.49
CA LEU A 128 -0.84 -11.83 -4.48
C LEU A 128 -0.18 -11.62 -3.10
N ASN A 129 -0.39 -10.44 -2.50
CA ASN A 129 0.14 -10.13 -1.17
C ASN A 129 -0.52 -11.02 -0.11
N MET A 130 -1.86 -11.11 -0.10
CA MET A 130 -2.60 -12.00 0.80
C MET A 130 -2.15 -13.46 0.66
N SER A 131 -1.96 -13.94 -0.57
CA SER A 131 -1.50 -15.31 -0.82
C SER A 131 -0.10 -15.56 -0.25
N LYS A 132 0.81 -14.59 -0.36
CA LYS A 132 2.17 -14.68 0.23
C LYS A 132 2.11 -14.72 1.75
N GLU A 133 1.24 -13.95 2.39
CA GLU A 133 1.04 -13.97 3.84
C GLU A 133 0.59 -15.34 4.33
N GLU A 134 -0.37 -15.95 3.64
CA GLU A 134 -0.89 -17.28 3.98
C GLU A 134 0.15 -18.38 3.78
N ILE A 135 0.99 -18.31 2.72
CA ILE A 135 2.12 -19.24 2.52
C ILE A 135 3.09 -19.16 3.70
N LEU A 136 3.46 -17.93 4.10
CA LEU A 136 4.34 -17.72 5.24
C LEU A 136 3.74 -18.28 6.54
N ARG A 137 2.42 -18.17 6.71
CA ARG A 137 1.68 -18.78 7.83
C ARG A 137 1.78 -20.31 7.81
N GLU A 138 1.49 -20.95 6.67
CA GLU A 138 1.50 -22.41 6.52
C GLU A 138 2.88 -23.05 6.69
N GLU A 139 3.94 -22.37 6.27
CA GLU A 139 5.32 -22.88 6.36
C GLU A 139 5.85 -22.90 7.81
N GLY A 140 5.02 -22.55 8.80
CA GLY A 140 5.46 -22.39 10.18
C GLY A 140 6.48 -21.25 10.32
N MET A 141 6.53 -20.38 9.31
CA MET A 141 7.15 -19.06 9.35
C MET A 141 6.15 -18.02 9.88
N GLU A 142 5.13 -18.47 10.64
CA GLU A 142 4.66 -17.74 11.81
C GLU A 142 5.89 -17.41 12.68
N GLN A 143 6.45 -16.24 12.43
CA GLN A 143 6.95 -15.44 13.53
C GLN A 143 5.81 -15.34 14.55
N GLN A 144 6.19 -15.36 15.83
CA GLN A 144 5.37 -15.05 17.01
C GLN A 144 4.03 -14.42 16.69
N GLU A 145 2.95 -14.89 17.34
CA GLU A 145 1.67 -14.17 17.48
C GLU A 145 1.96 -12.67 17.58
N TYR A 146 1.90 -11.96 16.45
CA TYR A 146 2.24 -10.56 16.40
C TYR A 146 1.07 -9.88 17.06
N ASN A 147 1.34 -9.27 18.19
CA ASN A 147 0.37 -8.46 18.91
C ASN A 147 0.84 -7.01 18.77
N PRO A 148 0.69 -6.42 17.57
CA PRO A 148 1.17 -5.07 17.34
C PRO A 148 0.47 -4.12 18.32
N GLU A 149 1.19 -3.11 18.75
CA GLU A 149 0.59 -2.01 19.48
C GLU A 149 -0.30 -1.22 18.50
N LEU A 150 -1.56 -1.02 18.87
CA LEU A 150 -2.58 -0.37 18.06
C LEU A 150 -3.24 0.75 18.88
N TYR A 151 -3.63 1.83 18.19
CA TYR A 151 -4.62 2.74 18.75
C TYR A 151 -5.93 2.01 18.99
N SER A 152 -6.65 2.37 20.04
CA SER A 152 -8.07 2.02 20.15
C SER A 152 -8.90 2.72 19.06
N GLU A 153 -10.11 2.22 18.78
CA GLU A 153 -11.00 2.85 17.78
C GLU A 153 -11.25 4.34 18.05
N GLU A 154 -11.41 4.72 19.33
CA GLU A 154 -11.62 6.12 19.74
C GLU A 154 -10.36 6.97 19.52
N GLU A 155 -9.19 6.44 19.86
CA GLU A 155 -7.92 7.14 19.62
C GLU A 155 -7.64 7.31 18.12
N MET A 156 -7.95 6.29 17.32
CA MET A 156 -7.81 6.31 15.87
C MET A 156 -8.68 7.41 15.25
N GLU A 157 -9.94 7.53 15.66
CA GLU A 157 -10.84 8.60 15.20
C GLU A 157 -10.28 9.99 15.58
N VAL A 158 -9.68 10.14 16.76
CA VAL A 158 -9.07 11.40 17.19
C VAL A 158 -7.84 11.75 16.33
N ILE A 159 -6.99 10.77 16.02
CA ILE A 159 -5.80 10.96 15.18
C ILE A 159 -6.19 11.27 13.74
N GLU A 160 -7.13 10.54 13.16
CA GLU A 160 -7.64 10.78 11.80
C GLU A 160 -8.22 12.20 11.66
N ASN A 161 -9.03 12.62 12.65
CA ASN A 161 -9.57 13.97 12.69
C ASN A 161 -8.46 15.02 12.82
N HIS A 162 -7.45 14.78 13.67
CA HIS A 162 -6.31 15.69 13.82
C HIS A 162 -5.52 15.84 12.52
N ILE A 163 -5.24 14.72 11.84
CA ILE A 163 -4.54 14.72 10.55
C ILE A 163 -5.34 15.52 9.51
N THR A 164 -6.63 15.21 9.39
CA THR A 164 -7.54 15.87 8.44
C THR A 164 -7.63 17.38 8.67
N GLN A 165 -7.81 17.82 9.92
CA GLN A 165 -7.97 19.24 10.24
C GLN A 165 -6.68 20.05 10.09
N ASN A 166 -5.51 19.46 10.34
CA ASN A 166 -4.25 20.21 10.38
C ASN A 166 -3.38 20.05 9.12
N PHE A 167 -3.43 18.90 8.44
CA PHE A 167 -2.60 18.62 7.26
C PHE A 167 -3.42 18.57 5.97
N GLY A 168 -4.67 18.10 6.05
CA GLY A 168 -5.66 18.04 4.97
C GLY A 168 -6.28 16.65 4.79
N ASP A 169 -7.33 16.57 3.97
CA ASP A 169 -8.03 15.32 3.65
C ASP A 169 -7.11 14.31 2.96
N PHE A 170 -7.30 13.02 3.24
CA PHE A 170 -6.61 11.92 2.59
C PHE A 170 -7.59 10.79 2.25
N ASP A 171 -7.66 10.40 0.99
CA ASP A 171 -8.46 9.25 0.53
C ASP A 171 -7.59 7.99 0.33
N SER A 172 -6.26 8.15 0.40
CA SER A 172 -5.31 7.08 0.09
C SER A 172 -4.33 6.91 1.25
N VAL A 173 -4.08 5.64 1.59
CA VAL A 173 -3.18 5.25 2.68
C VAL A 173 -2.27 4.14 2.15
N PHE A 174 -0.96 4.24 2.41
CA PHE A 174 -0.10 3.06 2.26
C PHE A 174 -0.27 2.18 3.48
N HIS A 175 -0.98 1.08 3.29
CA HIS A 175 -1.14 0.09 4.34
C HIS A 175 0.15 -0.68 4.58
N GLU A 176 0.43 -0.92 5.86
CA GLU A 176 1.51 -1.82 6.21
C GLU A 176 1.08 -3.29 6.06
N ILE A 177 1.82 -4.01 5.21
CA ILE A 177 1.54 -5.42 4.88
C ILE A 177 1.92 -6.34 6.06
N ILE A 178 3.00 -6.04 6.78
CA ILE A 178 3.47 -6.85 7.92
C ILE A 178 3.74 -5.93 9.10
N SER A 179 2.97 -6.10 10.17
CA SER A 179 3.04 -5.29 11.39
C SER A 179 3.51 -6.15 12.57
N PRO A 180 4.83 -6.36 12.71
CA PRO A 180 5.36 -7.24 13.74
C PRO A 180 5.31 -6.62 15.15
N ASP A 181 5.29 -5.29 15.23
CA ASP A 181 5.52 -4.51 16.44
C ASP A 181 4.47 -3.41 16.63
N ILE A 182 4.28 -2.58 15.62
CA ILE A 182 3.25 -1.55 15.46
C ILE A 182 2.64 -1.71 14.07
N HIS A 183 1.40 -1.24 13.91
CA HIS A 183 0.78 -1.10 12.60
C HIS A 183 0.89 0.36 12.16
N VAL A 184 1.79 0.64 11.21
CA VAL A 184 2.06 2.00 10.74
C VAL A 184 1.57 2.19 9.32
N ASP A 185 0.40 2.79 9.22
CA ASP A 185 -0.13 3.31 7.97
C ASP A 185 0.52 4.65 7.62
N ILE A 186 0.61 4.96 6.32
CA ILE A 186 1.06 6.27 5.85
C ILE A 186 -0.09 6.97 5.13
N CYS A 187 -0.70 7.96 5.78
CA CYS A 187 -1.71 8.82 5.18
C CYS A 187 -1.08 9.67 4.08
N MET A 188 -1.68 9.66 2.88
CA MET A 188 -1.24 10.47 1.75
C MET A 188 -2.17 11.67 1.57
N ILE A 189 -1.74 12.85 2.02
CA ILE A 189 -2.47 14.09 1.79
C ILE A 189 -1.98 14.69 0.46
N PRO A 190 -2.83 14.76 -0.58
CA PRO A 190 -2.43 15.23 -1.90
C PRO A 190 -2.16 16.74 -1.93
N PRO A 191 -1.52 17.24 -3.01
CA PRO A 191 -1.45 18.68 -3.27
C PRO A 191 -2.84 19.31 -3.38
N SER A 192 -2.98 20.53 -2.84
CA SER A 192 -4.18 21.37 -2.97
C SER A 192 -3.86 22.68 -3.70
N GLU A 193 -4.89 23.49 -4.01
CA GLU A 193 -4.68 24.82 -4.61
C GLU A 193 -3.82 25.75 -3.74
N GLU A 194 -3.87 25.59 -2.42
CA GLU A 194 -3.13 26.39 -1.45
C GLU A 194 -1.77 25.77 -1.09
N ARG A 195 -1.59 24.46 -1.31
CA ARG A 195 -0.41 23.68 -0.92
C ARG A 195 0.03 22.73 -2.04
N ASN A 196 0.95 23.15 -2.89
CA ASN A 196 1.39 22.39 -4.08
C ASN A 196 2.50 21.37 -3.79
N TYR A 197 2.28 20.45 -2.86
CA TYR A 197 3.17 19.32 -2.51
C TYR A 197 2.34 18.21 -1.84
N TYR A 198 2.87 17.01 -1.67
CA TYR A 198 2.25 15.96 -0.84
C TYR A 198 2.70 16.10 0.62
N VAL A 199 1.84 15.72 1.55
CA VAL A 199 2.24 15.42 2.94
C VAL A 199 1.99 13.95 3.17
N LEU A 200 3.01 13.24 3.63
CA LEU A 200 2.86 11.88 4.14
C LEU A 200 2.95 11.94 5.65
N VAL A 201 1.99 11.34 6.35
CA VAL A 201 1.93 11.33 7.81
C VAL A 201 1.77 9.89 8.28
N THR A 202 2.58 9.45 9.23
CA THR A 202 2.37 8.15 9.87
C THR A 202 1.08 8.18 10.68
N MET A 203 0.38 7.07 10.70
CA MET A 203 -0.78 6.84 11.54
C MET A 203 -0.61 5.46 12.15
N GLY A 204 -0.28 5.43 13.43
CA GLY A 204 -0.09 4.20 14.21
C GLY A 204 1.26 4.13 14.93
N MET A 205 2.22 5.01 14.61
CA MET A 205 3.47 5.08 15.37
C MET A 205 3.21 5.44 16.84
N GLY A 206 2.30 6.38 17.08
CA GLY A 206 2.00 6.84 18.43
C GLY A 206 1.11 5.88 19.23
N ALA A 207 0.77 4.71 18.68
CA ALA A 207 0.26 3.60 19.48
C ALA A 207 1.33 3.10 20.47
N HIS A 208 2.61 3.20 20.08
CA HIS A 208 3.73 2.84 20.93
C HIS A 208 4.13 3.95 21.90
N TRP A 209 4.32 3.56 23.17
CA TRP A 209 4.81 4.45 24.22
C TRP A 209 6.33 4.40 24.28
N MET A 210 6.96 5.43 23.72
CA MET A 210 8.40 5.60 23.67
C MET A 210 9.01 5.77 25.06
N LYS A 211 10.28 5.36 25.20
CA LYS A 211 11.00 5.42 26.48
C LYS A 211 11.62 6.80 26.73
N VAL A 212 10.80 7.72 27.19
CA VAL A 212 11.21 9.09 27.55
C VAL A 212 11.81 9.12 28.97
N PRO A 213 12.93 9.82 29.21
CA PRO A 213 13.48 10.03 30.55
C PRO A 213 12.48 10.68 31.52
N GLU A 214 12.44 10.24 32.78
CA GLU A 214 11.49 10.72 33.79
C GLU A 214 11.58 12.25 34.00
N GLU A 215 12.76 12.86 33.80
CA GLU A 215 12.96 14.30 33.91
C GLU A 215 12.19 15.10 32.84
N LEU A 216 11.73 14.45 31.78
CA LEU A 216 10.99 15.06 30.68
C LEU A 216 9.48 14.71 30.70
N ALA A 217 9.00 14.01 31.72
CA ALA A 217 7.60 13.57 31.80
C ALA A 217 6.58 14.73 31.79
N GLU A 218 6.99 15.96 32.17
CA GLU A 218 6.11 17.13 32.10
C GLU A 218 5.79 17.58 30.66
N TYR A 219 6.60 17.16 29.69
CA TYR A 219 6.46 17.54 28.28
C TYR A 219 5.62 16.56 27.45
N LYS A 220 5.18 15.44 28.05
CA LYS A 220 4.33 14.41 27.41
C LYS A 220 4.84 13.95 26.03
N LEU A 221 6.10 13.53 25.98
CA LEU A 221 6.80 13.18 24.73
C LEU A 221 6.73 11.68 24.41
N GLU A 222 5.90 10.92 25.12
CA GLU A 222 5.89 9.46 25.07
C GLU A 222 5.30 8.91 23.77
N ARG A 223 4.56 9.71 23.01
CA ARG A 223 3.89 9.27 21.77
C ARG A 223 4.14 10.26 20.66
N ALA A 224 4.38 9.76 19.45
CA ALA A 224 4.63 10.61 18.29
C ALA A 224 4.14 10.00 16.98
N GLU A 225 3.81 10.89 16.03
CA GLU A 225 3.66 10.60 14.61
C GLU A 225 4.69 11.43 13.81
N LEU A 226 5.06 10.94 12.64
CA LEU A 226 6.05 11.53 11.77
C LEU A 226 5.42 11.99 10.46
N ALA A 227 5.91 13.11 9.95
CA ALA A 227 5.49 13.65 8.67
C ALA A 227 6.68 13.89 7.73
N VAL A 228 6.43 13.81 6.43
CA VAL A 228 7.37 14.30 5.42
C VAL A 228 6.61 14.95 4.27
N CYS A 229 7.20 16.00 3.68
CA CYS A 229 6.60 16.70 2.55
C CYS A 229 7.36 16.36 1.27
N LEU A 230 6.63 16.01 0.20
CA LEU A 230 7.21 15.60 -1.08
C LEU A 230 6.72 16.50 -2.22
N PRO A 231 7.54 16.79 -3.25
CA PRO A 231 7.11 17.53 -4.43
C PRO A 231 5.84 16.96 -5.08
N PRO A 232 5.03 17.78 -5.77
CA PRO A 232 3.76 17.35 -6.38
C PRO A 232 3.95 16.38 -7.56
N ASP A 233 5.17 16.26 -8.08
CA ASP A 233 5.56 15.33 -9.14
C ASP A 233 6.26 14.06 -8.61
N TRP A 234 6.25 13.84 -7.29
CA TRP A 234 6.80 12.63 -6.68
C TRP A 234 5.97 11.39 -7.06
N ASN A 235 6.62 10.36 -7.62
CA ASN A 235 5.91 9.15 -8.04
C ASN A 235 5.68 8.19 -6.87
N LEU A 236 4.57 8.38 -6.15
CA LEU A 236 4.18 7.55 -5.01
C LEU A 236 3.77 6.12 -5.39
N GLN A 237 3.40 5.86 -6.65
CA GLN A 237 2.97 4.53 -7.11
C GLN A 237 4.15 3.64 -7.55
N SER A 238 5.38 4.16 -7.50
CA SER A 238 6.56 3.43 -7.96
C SER A 238 7.34 2.82 -6.80
N ASP A 239 7.66 1.55 -6.93
CA ASP A 239 8.56 0.83 -6.00
C ASP A 239 10.05 1.10 -6.23
N ASP A 240 10.42 1.85 -7.28
CA ASP A 240 11.82 2.27 -7.50
C ASP A 240 12.34 3.13 -6.32
N GLU A 241 13.53 2.76 -5.84
CA GLU A 241 14.16 3.26 -4.63
C GLU A 241 14.29 4.78 -4.58
N LYS A 242 14.57 5.40 -5.73
CA LYS A 242 14.66 6.87 -5.86
C LYS A 242 13.37 7.61 -5.46
N TRP A 243 12.22 6.94 -5.52
CA TRP A 243 10.93 7.46 -5.07
C TRP A 243 10.51 6.91 -3.71
N TYR A 244 10.90 5.67 -3.39
CA TYR A 244 10.45 4.97 -2.19
C TYR A 244 11.21 5.36 -0.91
N TRP A 245 12.46 5.83 -1.02
CA TRP A 245 13.30 6.09 0.15
C TRP A 245 12.69 7.00 1.24
N PRO A 246 11.88 8.04 0.96
CA PRO A 246 11.26 8.84 2.02
C PRO A 246 10.21 8.06 2.81
N ILE A 247 9.48 7.16 2.15
CA ILE A 247 8.49 6.28 2.78
C ILE A 247 9.22 5.27 3.67
N ARG A 248 10.30 4.66 3.16
CA ARG A 248 11.16 3.78 3.97
C ARG A 248 11.74 4.54 5.18
N MET A 249 12.20 5.77 5.00
CA MET A 249 12.72 6.59 6.10
C MET A 249 11.68 6.76 7.20
N LEU A 250 10.43 7.11 6.88
CA LEU A 250 9.34 7.17 7.88
C LEU A 250 9.12 5.84 8.58
N LYS A 251 9.03 4.74 7.83
CA LYS A 251 8.81 3.39 8.39
C LYS A 251 9.94 2.92 9.32
N VAL A 252 11.18 3.26 8.98
CA VAL A 252 12.36 2.96 9.82
C VAL A 252 12.33 3.80 11.10
N LEU A 253 12.06 5.10 10.99
CA LEU A 253 11.99 5.99 12.15
C LEU A 253 10.86 5.60 13.10
N ALA A 254 9.69 5.20 12.58
CA ALA A 254 8.55 4.78 13.40
C ALA A 254 8.88 3.57 14.31
N ARG A 255 9.82 2.71 13.87
CA ARG A 255 10.25 1.51 14.60
C ARG A 255 11.50 1.71 15.46
N LEU A 256 12.19 2.83 15.30
CA LEU A 256 13.41 3.10 16.05
C LEU A 256 13.18 3.10 17.57
N PRO A 257 12.11 3.72 18.12
CA PRO A 257 11.84 3.68 19.55
C PRO A 257 11.70 2.26 20.11
N ILE A 258 11.11 1.35 19.33
CA ILE A 258 10.86 -0.04 19.72
C ILE A 258 12.15 -0.85 19.65
N SER A 259 12.86 -0.78 18.52
CA SER A 259 14.06 -1.58 18.26
C SER A 259 15.24 -1.22 19.15
N GLU A 260 15.37 0.06 19.52
CA GLU A 260 16.49 0.58 20.32
C GLU A 260 16.10 0.98 21.74
N ASP A 261 14.85 0.71 22.16
CA ASP A 261 14.32 1.07 23.50
C ASP A 261 14.59 2.55 23.84
N THR A 262 14.16 3.43 22.93
CA THR A 262 14.51 4.87 22.91
C THR A 262 13.26 5.74 22.64
N TRP A 263 13.47 7.03 22.39
CA TRP A 263 12.42 7.98 22.05
C TRP A 263 12.87 8.99 20.99
N LEU A 264 11.90 9.53 20.26
CA LEU A 264 12.08 10.54 19.23
C LEU A 264 11.42 11.85 19.66
N GLY A 265 12.10 12.96 19.39
CA GLY A 265 11.65 14.28 19.78
C GLY A 265 12.26 15.38 18.93
N TRP A 266 11.79 16.60 19.12
CA TRP A 266 12.28 17.77 18.39
C TRP A 266 13.81 17.91 18.51
N GLY A 267 14.47 18.16 17.38
CA GLY A 267 15.92 18.33 17.29
C GLY A 267 16.72 17.03 17.39
N HIS A 268 16.09 15.87 17.59
CA HIS A 268 16.77 14.58 17.48
C HIS A 268 17.22 14.34 16.04
N THR A 269 18.36 13.67 15.90
CA THR A 269 18.96 13.30 14.62
C THR A 269 19.16 11.80 14.56
N VAL A 270 18.81 11.18 13.44
CA VAL A 270 18.98 9.75 13.20
C VAL A 270 19.85 9.58 11.96
N ASP A 271 20.96 8.87 12.12
CA ASP A 271 21.89 8.54 11.04
C ASP A 271 21.42 7.27 10.34
N ASN A 272 21.29 7.31 9.02
CA ASN A 272 20.96 6.15 8.18
C ASN A 272 22.21 5.31 7.85
N GLY A 273 23.41 5.78 8.21
CA GLY A 273 24.71 5.13 7.97
C GLY A 273 25.22 5.29 6.54
N GLU A 274 24.33 5.24 5.55
CA GLU A 274 24.60 5.51 4.15
C GLU A 274 23.55 6.46 3.54
N SER A 275 23.79 6.91 2.30
CA SER A 275 22.81 7.73 1.58
C SER A 275 21.49 6.97 1.40
N PHE A 276 20.36 7.66 1.51
CA PHE A 276 19.05 7.03 1.40
C PHE A 276 18.82 6.33 0.05
N ASP A 277 19.39 6.86 -1.02
CA ASP A 277 19.35 6.32 -2.38
C ASP A 277 20.48 6.93 -3.23
N GLU A 278 20.83 6.34 -4.38
CA GLU A 278 21.84 6.87 -5.31
C GLU A 278 21.49 8.28 -5.86
N SER A 279 20.21 8.66 -5.85
CA SER A 279 19.73 9.98 -6.28
C SER A 279 20.03 11.12 -5.30
N THR A 280 20.53 10.83 -4.09
CA THR A 280 20.80 11.82 -3.04
C THR A 280 22.08 11.51 -2.27
N GLN A 281 22.73 12.53 -1.69
CA GLN A 281 23.82 12.32 -0.72
C GLN A 281 23.35 12.54 0.73
N MET A 282 22.05 12.77 0.95
CA MET A 282 21.47 12.83 2.28
C MET A 282 21.46 11.43 2.90
N CYS A 283 21.88 11.33 4.15
CA CYS A 283 22.22 10.06 4.83
C CYS A 283 21.75 10.01 6.28
N GLY A 284 20.87 10.92 6.67
CA GLY A 284 20.20 10.87 7.96
C GLY A 284 19.11 11.93 7.99
N CYS A 285 18.47 12.12 9.13
CA CYS A 285 17.40 13.12 9.26
C CYS A 285 17.43 13.81 10.62
N MET A 286 16.79 14.97 10.69
CA MET A 286 16.46 15.68 11.92
C MET A 286 14.95 15.81 12.05
N LEU A 287 14.43 15.69 13.26
CA LEU A 287 13.03 15.93 13.56
C LEU A 287 12.79 17.38 13.95
N ILE A 288 11.79 18.02 13.35
CA ILE A 288 11.35 19.38 13.70
C ILE A 288 9.83 19.40 13.84
N ASN A 289 9.27 20.50 14.34
CA ASN A 289 7.82 20.70 14.27
C ASN A 289 7.42 20.92 12.79
N PRO A 290 6.23 20.47 12.35
CA PRO A 290 5.69 20.71 11.01
C PRO A 290 5.61 22.21 10.64
N ALA A 291 6.72 22.78 10.15
CA ALA A 291 6.92 24.23 10.11
C ALA A 291 6.05 24.97 9.08
N ASN A 292 5.51 24.26 8.08
CA ASN A 292 4.58 24.81 7.10
C ASN A 292 3.11 24.80 7.57
N PHE A 293 2.83 24.30 8.77
CA PHE A 293 1.48 24.13 9.32
C PHE A 293 1.29 25.01 10.56
N GLU A 294 0.03 25.19 10.97
CA GLU A 294 -0.27 25.91 12.21
C GLU A 294 0.26 25.15 13.43
N GLU A 295 0.50 25.86 14.55
CA GLU A 295 1.01 25.24 15.78
C GLU A 295 0.09 24.13 16.32
N THR A 296 -1.20 24.17 15.98
CA THR A 296 -2.18 23.13 16.30
C THR A 296 -1.82 21.78 15.68
N ALA A 297 -1.04 21.75 14.59
CA ALA A 297 -0.60 20.51 13.95
C ALA A 297 0.36 19.71 14.84
N ASN A 298 1.09 20.38 15.74
CA ASN A 298 2.21 19.80 16.49
C ASN A 298 1.77 18.77 17.54
N ILE A 299 0.55 18.88 18.08
CA ILE A 299 0.12 18.09 19.24
C ILE A 299 -1.35 17.71 19.09
N CYS A 300 -1.63 16.41 19.13
CA CYS A 300 -2.98 15.87 19.26
C CYS A 300 -3.24 15.45 20.72
N SER A 301 -4.29 16.00 21.34
CA SER A 301 -4.69 15.62 22.70
C SER A 301 -5.58 14.38 22.69
N MET A 302 -5.22 13.37 23.46
CA MET A 302 -5.93 12.09 23.49
C MET A 302 -7.02 12.05 24.59
N PRO A 303 -8.06 11.20 24.46
CA PRO A 303 -9.15 11.10 25.44
C PRO A 303 -8.69 10.74 26.86
N ASP A 304 -7.58 10.01 27.00
CA ASP A 304 -6.99 9.61 28.28
C ASP A 304 -6.13 10.72 28.93
N GLY A 305 -5.96 11.85 28.25
CA GLY A 305 -5.15 12.99 28.68
C GLY A 305 -3.67 12.94 28.28
N SER A 306 -3.24 11.86 27.60
CA SER A 306 -1.95 11.80 26.92
C SER A 306 -1.94 12.69 25.67
N GLU A 307 -0.76 12.88 25.09
CA GLU A 307 -0.57 13.69 23.88
C GLU A 307 0.24 12.89 22.85
N VAL A 308 -0.12 13.04 21.57
CA VAL A 308 0.64 12.52 20.43
C VAL A 308 1.29 13.69 19.72
N ASN A 309 2.63 13.71 19.68
CA ASN A 309 3.43 14.79 19.10
C ASN A 309 3.67 14.52 17.62
N PHE A 310 3.51 15.53 16.77
CA PHE A 310 3.78 15.41 15.33
C PHE A 310 5.12 16.07 15.01
N TYR A 311 6.01 15.30 14.38
CA TYR A 311 7.30 15.81 13.93
C TYR A 311 7.49 15.64 12.43
N GLN A 312 7.97 16.68 11.76
CA GLN A 312 8.42 16.59 10.39
C GLN A 312 9.87 16.07 10.34
N ALA A 313 10.11 15.01 9.58
CA ALA A 313 11.43 14.49 9.30
C ALA A 313 12.10 15.28 8.16
N ILE A 314 13.26 15.88 8.43
CA ILE A 314 14.06 16.64 7.48
C ILE A 314 15.33 15.86 7.14
N PRO A 315 15.46 15.31 5.92
CA PRO A 315 16.67 14.63 5.50
C PRO A 315 17.87 15.59 5.50
N LEU A 316 19.02 15.13 6.00
CA LEU A 316 20.25 15.89 6.19
C LEU A 316 21.42 15.23 5.46
N TYR A 317 22.35 16.07 5.03
CA TYR A 317 23.69 15.61 4.65
C TYR A 317 24.54 15.31 5.89
N ASN A 318 25.58 14.48 5.73
CA ASN A 318 26.49 14.14 6.82
C ASN A 318 27.13 15.40 7.46
N GLU A 319 27.53 16.38 6.64
CA GLU A 319 28.11 17.63 7.15
C GLU A 319 27.10 18.46 7.96
N GLU A 320 25.81 18.39 7.63
CA GLU A 320 24.75 19.10 8.37
C GLU A 320 24.47 18.40 9.71
N MET A 321 24.45 17.06 9.72
CA MET A 321 24.38 16.29 10.97
C MET A 321 25.57 16.58 11.87
N ALA A 322 26.80 16.56 11.31
CA ALA A 322 28.01 16.89 12.06
C ALA A 322 27.98 18.33 12.61
N TYR A 323 27.55 19.31 11.80
CA TYR A 323 27.40 20.69 12.25
C TYR A 323 26.40 20.83 13.40
N LYS A 324 25.25 20.13 13.32
CA LYS A 324 24.28 20.08 14.41
C LYS A 324 24.87 19.45 15.67
N MET A 325 25.64 18.37 15.53
CA MET A 325 26.29 17.70 16.68
C MET A 325 27.34 18.59 17.36
N ASP A 326 28.05 19.42 16.60
CA ASP A 326 28.99 20.42 17.13
C ASP A 326 28.27 21.66 17.72
N ASN A 327 26.98 21.84 17.42
CA ASN A 327 26.14 22.96 17.85
C ASN A 327 24.82 22.43 18.44
N ASP A 328 23.69 22.97 17.99
CA ASP A 328 22.34 22.53 18.34
C ASP A 328 21.40 22.63 17.13
N ALA A 329 20.19 22.09 17.27
CA ALA A 329 19.20 22.06 16.20
C ALA A 329 18.74 23.47 15.78
N GLU A 330 18.56 24.39 16.72
CA GLU A 330 18.20 25.78 16.41
C GLU A 330 19.26 26.47 15.55
N THR A 331 20.53 26.28 15.90
CA THR A 331 21.67 26.85 15.16
C THR A 331 21.79 26.29 13.75
N LEU A 332 21.51 25.00 13.56
CA LEU A 332 21.41 24.41 12.22
C LEU A 332 20.22 25.00 11.43
N LEU A 333 19.04 25.08 12.04
CA LEU A 333 17.86 25.62 11.38
C LEU A 333 18.02 27.09 10.99
N ASN A 334 18.71 27.89 11.80
CA ASN A 334 18.97 29.31 11.53
C ASN A 334 19.84 29.54 10.28
N ILE A 335 20.62 28.55 9.83
CA ILE A 335 21.40 28.66 8.58
C ILE A 335 20.67 28.05 7.38
N MET A 336 19.61 27.25 7.63
CA MET A 336 18.77 26.66 6.61
C MET A 336 17.68 27.64 6.17
N ASP A 337 17.19 27.46 4.94
CA ASP A 337 16.01 28.18 4.45
C ASP A 337 14.88 27.19 4.18
N ASP A 338 13.66 27.68 3.94
CA ASP A 338 12.43 26.88 3.83
C ASP A 338 12.48 25.80 2.75
N THR A 339 13.49 25.78 1.88
CA THR A 339 13.68 24.72 0.89
C THR A 339 13.98 23.34 1.50
N ILE A 340 14.31 23.28 2.80
CA ILE A 340 14.44 22.01 3.53
C ILE A 340 13.09 21.36 3.86
N LEU A 341 12.01 22.14 3.87
CA LEU A 341 10.69 21.72 4.35
C LEU A 341 9.93 20.84 3.35
N ILE A 342 10.43 20.71 2.12
CA ILE A 342 9.92 19.80 1.10
C ILE A 342 11.14 19.04 0.56
N ILE A 343 11.05 17.71 0.47
CA ILE A 343 12.17 16.90 0.02
C ILE A 343 12.60 17.32 -1.38
N ASN A 344 13.88 17.66 -1.48
CA ASN A 344 14.57 17.86 -2.74
C ASN A 344 15.91 17.10 -2.65
N PRO A 345 16.04 15.93 -3.33
CA PRO A 345 17.26 15.11 -3.32
C PRO A 345 18.53 15.87 -3.68
N ASN A 346 18.39 16.97 -4.43
CA ASN A 346 19.47 17.78 -4.97
C ASN A 346 19.58 19.18 -4.33
N ARG A 347 18.92 19.43 -3.18
CA ARG A 347 19.05 20.72 -2.48
C ARG A 347 20.50 20.98 -2.10
N LYS A 348 20.89 22.25 -1.97
CA LYS A 348 22.24 22.59 -1.49
C LYS A 348 22.49 22.00 -0.10
N ASN A 349 23.73 21.60 0.15
CA ASN A 349 24.23 21.26 1.48
C ASN A 349 24.72 22.53 2.17
N TYR A 350 24.08 22.91 3.28
CA TYR A 350 24.32 24.19 3.97
C TYR A 350 25.65 24.20 4.75
N CYS A 351 26.21 23.03 5.01
CA CYS A 351 27.45 22.85 5.78
C CYS A 351 28.62 22.38 4.92
N LYS A 352 28.45 22.32 3.58
CA LYS A 352 29.52 21.93 2.67
C LYS A 352 30.61 22.99 2.68
N LYS A 353 31.81 22.61 3.14
CA LYS A 353 32.98 23.46 3.03
C LYS A 353 33.32 23.63 1.56
N THR A 354 33.04 24.80 0.99
CA THR A 354 33.56 25.17 -0.31
C THR A 354 35.07 25.28 -0.17
N LEU A 355 35.83 24.38 -0.82
CA LEU A 355 37.25 24.58 -1.04
C LEU A 355 37.39 25.84 -1.91
N LEU A 356 37.52 27.00 -1.27
CA LEU A 356 37.96 28.21 -1.94
C LEU A 356 39.41 27.97 -2.37
N ASN A 357 39.59 27.76 -3.68
CA ASN A 357 40.90 27.81 -4.35
C ASN A 357 41.45 29.23 -4.34
#